data_AF-A0A3N8LLT4-F1
#
_entry.id   AF-A0A3N8LLT4-F1
#
_cell.length_a   1.000
_cell.length_b   1.000
_cell.length_c   1.000
_cell.angle_alpha   90.00
_cell.angle_beta   90.00
_cell.angle_gamma   90.00
#
_symmetry.space_group_name_H-M   'P 1'
#
loop_
_entity.id
_entity.type
_entity.pdbx_description
1 polymer ?
#
loop_
_entity_poly.entity_id
_entity_poly.type
_entity_poly.pdbx_seq_one_letter_code
_entity_poly.pdbx_strand_id
1 'polypeptide(L)'
;MRIGMWAGALAVMLAGCGGMPPLGGSWRAPSFADLQTSCGGTARDWGADAQPVYSTLYDAYVAKRYRGLSQPDYCTFVNELSARYAAPDAPARAGWVTYFNDARAKAVSWRAAVDPTLRGG
;
A
#
# COMPACT_ATOMS: atom_id res chain seq x y z
N MET A 1 37.53 30.52 35.50
CA MET A 1 36.11 30.18 35.77
C MET A 1 35.22 30.86 34.75
N ARG A 2 34.53 30.06 33.92
CA ARG A 2 33.16 30.25 33.43
C ARG A 2 32.90 29.19 32.35
N ILE A 3 32.38 28.07 32.83
CA ILE A 3 31.88 26.93 32.06
C ILE A 3 30.53 27.38 31.50
N GLY A 4 30.41 27.43 30.17
CA GLY A 4 29.14 27.63 29.47
C GLY A 4 28.76 26.38 28.72
N MET A 5 28.06 25.46 29.38
CA MET A 5 27.40 24.30 28.77
C MET A 5 26.37 24.77 27.75
N TRP A 6 26.69 24.69 26.46
CA TRP A 6 25.68 24.67 25.41
C TRP A 6 25.31 23.21 25.18
N ALA A 7 24.29 22.77 25.92
CA ALA A 7 23.59 21.52 25.64
C ALA A 7 22.90 21.68 24.28
N GLY A 8 23.59 21.28 23.21
CA GLY A 8 22.96 21.04 21.92
C GLY A 8 21.96 19.91 22.09
N ALA A 9 20.68 20.28 22.20
CA ALA A 9 19.57 19.34 22.15
C ALA A 9 19.55 18.72 20.74
N LEU A 10 20.28 17.62 20.57
CA LEU A 10 20.02 16.65 19.52
C LEU A 10 18.64 16.07 19.81
N ALA A 11 17.61 16.69 19.23
CA ALA A 11 16.33 16.06 19.04
C ALA A 11 16.54 14.90 18.06
N VAL A 12 16.95 13.76 18.61
CA VAL A 12 16.90 12.47 17.92
C VAL A 12 15.41 12.23 17.68
N MET A 13 14.95 12.54 16.47
CA MET A 13 13.65 12.15 15.96
C MET A 13 13.61 10.62 16.00
N LEU A 14 13.10 10.06 17.10
CA LEU A 14 12.57 8.71 17.17
C LEU A 14 11.28 8.69 16.35
N ALA A 15 11.41 8.81 15.02
CA ALA A 15 10.33 8.48 14.11
C ALA A 15 10.14 6.96 14.17
N GLY A 16 8.98 6.58 14.67
CA GLY A 16 8.67 5.26 15.20
C GLY A 16 8.82 4.08 14.24
N CYS A 17 8.88 2.90 14.86
CA CYS A 17 8.89 1.58 14.26
C CYS A 17 7.91 1.44 13.09
N GLY A 18 8.41 1.16 11.89
CA GLY A 18 7.61 0.76 10.73
C GLY A 18 6.92 1.91 9.99
N GLY A 19 7.71 2.83 9.40
CA GLY A 19 7.17 3.87 8.51
C GLY A 19 6.37 3.25 7.36
N MET A 20 5.12 3.70 7.17
CA MET A 20 4.31 3.33 6.01
C MET A 20 5.09 3.71 4.74
N PRO A 21 5.17 2.82 3.73
CA PRO A 21 5.92 3.11 2.54
C PRO A 21 5.35 4.36 1.85
N PRO A 22 6.21 5.26 1.36
CA PRO A 22 5.75 6.49 0.73
C PRO A 22 4.97 6.18 -0.55
N LEU A 23 3.91 6.95 -0.82
CA LEU A 23 3.12 6.80 -2.06
C LEU A 23 3.95 7.07 -3.32
N GLY A 24 5.04 7.84 -3.20
CA GLY A 24 5.99 8.07 -4.29
C GLY A 24 6.83 6.84 -4.66
N GLY A 25 6.68 5.72 -3.95
CA GLY A 25 7.49 4.53 -4.15
C GLY A 25 8.91 4.69 -3.59
N SER A 26 9.75 3.72 -3.92
CA SER A 26 11.18 3.75 -3.56
C SER A 26 11.98 3.08 -4.68
N TRP A 27 13.30 3.08 -4.56
CA TRP A 27 14.13 2.37 -5.54
C TRP A 27 13.83 0.87 -5.64
N ARG A 28 13.18 0.25 -4.64
CA ARG A 28 12.77 -1.16 -4.64
C ARG A 28 11.27 -1.39 -4.81
N ALA A 29 10.44 -0.34 -4.83
CA ALA A 29 8.99 -0.45 -4.85
C ALA A 29 8.38 0.55 -5.84
N PRO A 30 7.48 0.11 -6.75
CA PRO A 30 6.79 1.02 -7.65
C PRO A 30 6.01 2.09 -6.87
N SER A 31 5.82 3.26 -7.49
CA SER A 31 4.98 4.29 -6.89
C SER A 31 3.51 3.86 -6.90
N PHE A 32 2.69 4.53 -6.08
CA PHE A 32 1.25 4.29 -6.07
C PHE A 32 0.60 4.62 -7.41
N ALA A 33 1.11 5.63 -8.12
CA ALA A 33 0.66 5.96 -9.47
C ALA A 33 1.01 4.83 -10.45
N ASP A 34 2.24 4.33 -10.43
CA ASP A 34 2.68 3.23 -11.31
C ASP A 34 1.83 1.98 -11.11
N LEU A 35 1.49 1.64 -9.86
CA LEU A 35 0.64 0.50 -9.55
C LEU A 35 -0.76 0.65 -10.15
N GLN A 36 -1.36 1.84 -10.04
CA GLN A 36 -2.69 2.11 -10.59
C GLN A 36 -2.72 2.07 -12.12
N THR A 37 -1.68 2.59 -12.77
CA THR A 37 -1.63 2.69 -14.24
C THR A 37 -1.04 1.45 -14.90
N SER A 38 -0.51 0.49 -14.13
CA SER A 38 0.17 -0.71 -14.64
C SER A 38 -0.68 -1.62 -15.54
N CYS A 39 -2.00 -1.44 -15.52
CA CYS A 39 -2.98 -2.24 -16.26
C CYS A 39 -3.80 -1.43 -17.26
N GLY A 40 -3.29 -0.26 -17.68
CA GLY A 40 -3.94 0.60 -18.68
C GLY A 40 -5.03 1.51 -18.11
N GLY A 41 -5.23 1.52 -16.80
CA GLY A 41 -6.10 2.47 -16.10
C GLY A 41 -5.43 3.83 -15.87
N THR A 42 -6.16 4.75 -15.24
CA THR A 42 -5.64 6.05 -14.80
C THR A 42 -5.44 6.08 -13.30
N ALA A 43 -4.44 6.83 -12.83
CA ALA A 43 -4.30 7.12 -11.42
C ALA A 43 -5.48 8.00 -10.96
N ARG A 44 -6.06 7.68 -9.81
CA ARG A 44 -7.15 8.43 -9.18
C ARG A 44 -6.74 8.93 -7.80
N ASP A 45 -7.47 9.93 -7.33
CA ASP A 45 -7.44 10.28 -5.92
C ASP A 45 -8.27 9.27 -5.11
N TRP A 46 -7.66 8.74 -4.05
CA TRP A 46 -8.25 7.78 -3.12
C TRP A 46 -8.55 8.42 -1.75
N GLY A 47 -8.18 9.69 -1.56
CA GLY A 47 -8.34 10.43 -0.31
C GLY A 47 -7.77 9.66 0.88
N ALA A 48 -8.60 9.48 1.91
CA ALA A 48 -8.23 8.77 3.14
C ALA A 48 -7.81 7.30 2.92
N ASP A 49 -8.18 6.69 1.80
CA ASP A 49 -7.84 5.29 1.51
C ASP A 49 -6.55 5.12 0.70
N ALA A 50 -5.84 6.21 0.37
CA ALA A 50 -4.64 6.13 -0.49
C ALA A 50 -3.58 5.16 0.04
N GLN A 51 -3.22 5.27 1.32
CA GLN A 51 -2.23 4.39 1.95
C GLN A 51 -2.66 2.91 2.01
N PRO A 52 -3.85 2.56 2.54
CA PRO A 52 -4.26 1.17 2.55
C PRO A 52 -4.47 0.59 1.14
N VAL A 53 -4.91 1.38 0.16
CA VAL A 53 -5.04 0.90 -1.23
C VAL A 53 -3.66 0.69 -1.85
N TYR A 54 -2.70 1.59 -1.59
CA TYR A 54 -1.32 1.41 -2.02
C TYR A 54 -0.71 0.10 -1.49
N SER A 55 -0.84 -0.19 -0.19
CA SER A 55 -0.33 -1.44 0.38
C SER A 55 -1.01 -2.68 -0.21
N THR A 56 -2.31 -2.61 -0.46
CA THR A 56 -3.09 -3.68 -1.11
C THR A 56 -2.60 -3.96 -2.54
N LEU A 57 -2.42 -2.91 -3.35
CA LEU A 57 -1.90 -3.04 -4.70
C LEU A 57 -0.44 -3.52 -4.71
N TYR A 58 0.36 -3.07 -3.74
CA TYR A 58 1.74 -3.50 -3.60
C TYR A 58 1.83 -4.99 -3.26
N ASP A 59 1.02 -5.50 -2.35
CA ASP A 59 0.99 -6.94 -2.02
C ASP A 59 0.63 -7.81 -3.23
N ALA A 60 -0.40 -7.40 -3.99
CA ALA A 60 -0.76 -8.07 -5.24
C ALA A 60 0.34 -7.95 -6.32
N TYR A 61 1.02 -6.81 -6.40
CA TYR A 61 2.17 -6.61 -7.30
C TYR A 61 3.34 -7.53 -6.95
N VAL A 62 3.67 -7.69 -5.65
CA VAL A 62 4.72 -8.60 -5.20
C VAL A 62 4.36 -10.04 -5.60
N ALA A 63 3.12 -10.46 -5.35
CA ALA A 63 2.64 -11.77 -5.80
C ALA A 63 2.81 -11.95 -7.32
N LYS A 64 2.41 -10.96 -8.12
CA LYS A 64 2.58 -10.99 -9.58
C LYS A 64 4.05 -11.04 -10.00
N ARG A 65 4.90 -10.23 -9.39
CA ARG A 65 6.35 -10.16 -9.67
C ARG A 65 7.03 -11.50 -9.44
N TYR A 66 6.63 -12.22 -8.41
CA TYR A 66 7.18 -13.55 -8.07
C TYR A 66 6.31 -14.71 -8.57
N ARG A 67 5.46 -14.47 -9.59
CA ARG A 67 4.67 -15.48 -10.32
C ARG A 67 3.63 -16.23 -9.47
N GLY A 68 3.26 -15.71 -8.30
CA GLY A 68 2.15 -16.22 -7.47
C GLY A 68 0.77 -15.70 -7.91
N LEU A 69 0.74 -14.72 -8.81
CA LEU A 69 -0.47 -14.16 -9.43
C LEU A 69 -0.20 -13.93 -10.92
N SER A 70 -1.13 -14.31 -11.81
CA SER A 70 -0.96 -14.08 -13.24
C SER A 70 -1.12 -12.58 -13.59
N GLN A 71 -0.54 -12.14 -14.70
CA GLN A 71 -0.72 -10.75 -15.18
C GLN A 71 -2.20 -10.40 -15.43
N PRO A 72 -3.02 -11.26 -16.08
CA PRO A 72 -4.45 -11.01 -16.23
C PRO A 72 -5.18 -10.89 -14.88
N ASP A 73 -4.94 -11.80 -13.94
CA ASP A 73 -5.62 -11.77 -12.63
C ASP A 73 -5.24 -10.54 -11.81
N TYR A 74 -3.97 -10.13 -11.86
CA TYR A 74 -3.50 -8.88 -11.27
C TYR A 74 -4.23 -7.67 -11.85
N CYS A 75 -4.39 -7.61 -13.18
CA CYS A 75 -5.07 -6.49 -13.81
C CYS A 75 -6.58 -6.47 -13.56
N THR A 76 -7.23 -7.64 -13.52
CA THR A 76 -8.62 -7.73 -13.06
C THR A 76 -8.75 -7.17 -11.65
N PHE A 77 -7.86 -7.55 -10.74
CA PHE A 77 -7.87 -7.07 -9.36
C PHE A 77 -7.71 -5.55 -9.25
N VAL A 78 -6.72 -4.96 -9.94
CA VAL A 78 -6.49 -3.50 -9.95
C VAL A 78 -7.70 -2.75 -10.48
N ASN A 79 -8.28 -3.23 -11.59
CA ASN A 79 -9.43 -2.58 -12.23
C ASN A 79 -10.71 -2.70 -11.40
N GLU A 80 -10.98 -3.85 -10.78
CA GLU A 80 -12.13 -4.04 -9.89
C GLU A 80 -12.05 -3.14 -8.65
N LEU A 81 -10.85 -3.02 -8.06
CA LEU A 81 -10.60 -2.10 -6.94
C LEU A 81 -10.99 -0.66 -7.30
N SER A 82 -10.52 -0.19 -8.46
CA SER A 82 -10.83 1.16 -8.94
C SER A 82 -12.32 1.33 -9.22
N ALA A 83 -12.96 0.34 -9.85
CA ALA A 83 -14.37 0.38 -10.22
C ALA A 83 -15.33 0.38 -9.01
N ARG A 84 -14.97 -0.30 -7.92
CA ARG A 84 -15.82 -0.42 -6.71
C ARG A 84 -15.61 0.67 -5.67
N TYR A 85 -14.59 1.52 -5.84
CA TYR A 85 -14.30 2.54 -4.86
C TYR A 85 -15.45 3.52 -4.68
N ALA A 86 -15.76 3.79 -3.41
CA ALA A 86 -16.69 4.81 -2.99
C ALA A 86 -16.01 5.73 -1.97
N ALA A 87 -16.04 7.04 -2.26
CA ALA A 87 -15.49 8.05 -1.36
C ALA A 87 -16.17 8.00 0.03
N PRO A 88 -15.51 8.49 1.10
CA PRO A 88 -16.04 8.40 2.47
C PRO A 88 -17.46 8.92 2.69
N ASP A 89 -17.90 9.90 1.93
CA ASP A 89 -19.21 10.54 1.98
C ASP A 89 -20.25 9.95 1.02
N ALA A 90 -19.83 9.00 0.16
CA ALA A 90 -20.71 8.40 -0.83
C ALA A 90 -21.70 7.41 -0.17
N PRO A 91 -22.95 7.32 -0.64
CA PRO A 91 -23.94 6.35 -0.14
C PRO A 91 -23.46 4.89 -0.20
N ALA A 92 -22.61 4.56 -1.17
CA ALA A 92 -22.04 3.23 -1.36
C ALA A 92 -20.83 2.92 -0.45
N ARG A 93 -20.45 3.82 0.47
CA ARG A 93 -19.23 3.70 1.29
C ARG A 93 -19.17 2.41 2.09
N ALA A 94 -20.27 1.99 2.71
CA ALA A 94 -20.31 0.73 3.46
C ALA A 94 -19.98 -0.48 2.59
N GLY A 95 -20.49 -0.51 1.35
CA GLY A 95 -20.18 -1.57 0.39
C GLY A 95 -18.71 -1.59 -0.02
N TRP A 96 -18.10 -0.41 -0.22
CA TRP A 96 -16.66 -0.29 -0.47
C TRP A 96 -15.84 -0.84 0.69
N VAL A 97 -16.14 -0.45 1.93
CA VAL A 97 -15.37 -0.89 3.11
C VAL A 97 -15.39 -2.41 3.25
N THR A 98 -16.56 -3.04 3.09
CA THR A 98 -16.68 -4.51 3.13
C THR A 98 -15.84 -5.16 2.03
N TYR A 99 -16.03 -4.74 0.77
CA TYR A 99 -15.27 -5.28 -0.35
C TYR A 99 -13.76 -5.09 -0.18
N PHE A 100 -13.34 -3.91 0.27
CA PHE A 100 -11.94 -3.57 0.37
C PHE A 100 -11.23 -4.37 1.45
N ASN A 101 -11.90 -4.69 2.56
CA ASN A 101 -11.36 -5.58 3.58
C ASN A 101 -11.11 -7.00 3.03
N ASP A 102 -12.02 -7.53 2.20
CA ASP A 102 -11.83 -8.83 1.54
C ASP A 102 -10.69 -8.78 0.51
N ALA A 103 -10.63 -7.69 -0.28
CA ALA A 103 -9.57 -7.47 -1.26
C ALA A 103 -8.18 -7.41 -0.61
N ARG A 104 -8.08 -6.79 0.56
CA ARG A 104 -6.86 -6.74 1.38
C ARG A 104 -6.43 -8.11 1.84
N ALA A 105 -7.35 -8.89 2.42
CA ALA A 105 -7.07 -10.26 2.86
C ALA A 105 -6.60 -11.14 1.69
N LYS A 106 -7.22 -10.99 0.53
CA LYS A 106 -6.81 -11.68 -0.70
C LYS A 106 -5.40 -11.31 -1.12
N ALA A 107 -5.08 -10.02 -1.22
CA ALA A 107 -3.77 -9.55 -1.65
C ALA A 107 -2.64 -10.01 -0.72
N VAL A 108 -2.82 -9.90 0.60
CA VAL A 108 -1.81 -10.34 1.56
C VAL A 108 -1.61 -11.86 1.52
N SER A 109 -2.67 -12.65 1.33
CA SER A 109 -2.55 -14.10 1.19
C SER A 109 -1.74 -14.51 -0.06
N TRP A 110 -1.94 -13.83 -1.19
CA TRP A 110 -1.14 -14.06 -2.39
C TRP A 110 0.33 -13.71 -2.17
N ARG A 111 0.61 -12.60 -1.47
CA ARG A 111 1.99 -12.24 -1.14
C ARG A 111 2.61 -13.27 -0.20
N ALA A 112 1.90 -13.71 0.83
CA ALA A 112 2.37 -14.75 1.73
C ALA A 112 2.66 -16.08 0.99
N ALA A 113 2.01 -16.35 -0.14
CA ALA A 113 2.31 -17.51 -0.98
C ALA A 113 3.70 -17.43 -1.69
N VAL A 114 4.29 -16.24 -1.81
CA VAL A 114 5.59 -16.04 -2.48
C VAL A 114 6.66 -15.40 -1.60
N ASP A 115 6.29 -14.83 -0.45
CA ASP A 115 7.15 -14.14 0.50
C ASP A 115 7.10 -14.87 1.85
N PRO A 116 8.06 -15.76 2.14
CA PRO A 116 8.09 -16.53 3.38
C PRO A 116 8.21 -15.65 4.64
N THR A 117 8.69 -14.41 4.52
CA THR A 117 8.83 -13.50 5.68
C THR A 117 7.49 -13.09 6.28
N LEU A 118 6.38 -13.27 5.54
CA LEU A 118 5.02 -13.03 6.02
C LEU A 118 4.35 -14.28 6.61
N ARG A 119 4.96 -15.46 6.42
CA ARG A 119 4.55 -16.68 7.12
C ARG A 119 5.25 -16.64 8.46
N GLY A 120 4.58 -16.12 9.49
CA GLY A 120 5.08 -16.26 10.86
C GLY A 120 5.47 -17.73 11.07
N GLY A 121 6.72 -17.97 11.48
CA GLY A 121 7.26 -19.31 11.70
C GLY A 121 6.48 -20.11 12.73
#